data_AF-A0A9D5VZF0-F1
#
_entry.id   AF-A0A9D5VZF0-F1
#
_cell.length_a   1.000
_cell.length_b   1.000
_cell.length_c   1.000
_cell.angle_alpha   90.00
_cell.angle_beta   90.00
_cell.angle_gamma   90.00
#
_symmetry.space_group_name_H-M   'P 1'
#
loop_
_entity.id
_entity.type
_entity.pdbx_description
1 polymer ?
#
loop_
_entity_poly.entity_id
_entity_poly.type
_entity_poly.pdbx_seq_one_letter_code
_entity_poly.pdbx_strand_id
1 'polypeptide(L)'
;MTTMTFDTLTYVKKLRAAGVSEEQAEVQAETIKELVAEQQISTQDHIKLETHLDSSINKLDSKIDKLDIKIDNKIDKLDNKIDNIYVELKSEIKILRWMMGLMLTGMLSLVLKAFASSILFLIK
;
A
#
# COMPACT_ATOMS: atom_id res chain seq x y z
N MET A 1 16.28 12.23 26.37
CA MET A 1 17.35 13.22 26.14
C MET A 1 17.72 13.86 27.47
N THR A 2 19.00 14.10 27.70
CA THR A 2 19.52 14.75 28.90
C THR A 2 19.38 16.26 28.76
N THR A 3 18.59 16.87 29.64
CA THR A 3 18.49 18.33 29.76
C THR A 3 19.85 18.88 30.19
N MET A 4 20.52 19.66 29.34
CA MET A 4 21.76 20.34 29.72
C MET A 4 21.42 21.49 30.68
N THR A 5 21.71 21.32 31.97
CA THR A 5 21.53 22.40 32.96
C THR A 5 22.82 23.22 33.05
N PHE A 6 22.76 24.51 32.69
CA PHE A 6 23.89 25.43 32.83
C PHE A 6 23.87 26.09 34.22
N ASP A 7 24.89 25.79 35.04
CA ASP A 7 25.06 26.41 36.36
C ASP A 7 25.88 27.71 36.25
N THR A 8 25.15 28.82 36.12
CA THR A 8 25.68 30.18 36.05
C THR A 8 26.62 30.48 37.23
N LEU A 9 26.29 30.08 38.45
CA LEU A 9 27.03 30.44 39.66
C LEU A 9 28.39 29.73 39.72
N THR A 10 28.42 28.45 39.38
CA THR A 10 29.66 27.67 39.29
C THR A 10 30.54 28.19 38.14
N TYR A 11 29.94 28.62 37.03
CA TYR A 11 30.66 29.19 35.89
C TYR A 11 31.30 30.55 36.22
N VAL A 12 30.57 31.48 36.85
CA VAL A 12 31.10 32.77 37.32
C VAL A 12 32.30 32.57 38.25
N LYS A 13 32.21 31.64 39.22
CA LYS A 13 33.30 31.33 40.15
C LYS A 13 34.57 30.87 39.43
N LYS A 14 34.45 30.06 38.38
CA LYS A 14 35.60 29.60 37.57
C LYS A 14 36.25 30.74 36.79
N LEU A 15 35.45 31.62 36.19
CA LEU A 15 35.95 32.80 35.46
C LEU A 15 36.71 33.75 36.39
N ARG A 16 36.17 34.01 37.59
CA ARG A 16 36.84 34.81 38.62
C ARG A 16 38.17 34.21 39.06
N ALA A 17 38.20 32.90 39.30
CA ALA A 17 39.44 32.19 39.65
C ALA A 17 40.52 32.25 38.55
N ALA A 18 40.10 32.43 37.29
CA ALA A 18 40.99 32.62 36.15
C ALA A 18 41.42 34.08 35.92
N GLY A 19 40.99 35.02 36.77
CA GLY A 19 41.38 36.43 36.70
C GLY A 19 40.43 37.35 35.92
N VAL A 20 39.25 36.86 35.50
CA VAL A 20 38.20 37.68 34.90
C VAL A 20 37.54 38.54 35.99
N SER A 21 37.21 39.81 35.71
CA SER A 21 36.52 40.67 36.69
C SER A 21 35.12 40.15 37.01
N GLU A 22 34.59 40.49 38.19
CA GLU A 22 33.24 40.08 38.64
C GLU A 22 32.18 40.42 37.59
N GLU A 23 32.15 41.68 37.15
CA GLU A 23 31.19 42.20 36.18
C GLU A 23 31.30 41.48 34.81
N GLN A 24 32.52 41.19 34.35
CA GLN A 24 32.70 40.44 33.10
C GLN A 24 32.29 38.97 33.23
N ALA A 25 32.57 38.36 34.38
CA ALA A 25 32.22 36.97 34.64
C ALA A 25 30.70 36.78 34.71
N GLU A 26 29.98 37.71 35.35
CA GLU A 26 28.51 37.69 35.42
C GLU A 26 27.87 37.86 34.05
N VAL A 27 28.30 38.86 33.26
CA VAL A 27 27.77 39.10 31.91
C VAL A 27 28.02 37.91 30.98
N GLN A 28 29.21 37.30 31.02
CA GLN A 28 29.47 36.08 30.24
C GLN A 28 28.61 34.89 30.67
N ALA A 29 28.40 34.73 31.97
CA ALA A 29 27.58 33.63 32.48
C ALA A 29 26.09 33.82 32.13
N GLU A 30 25.59 35.05 32.15
CA GLU A 30 24.22 35.38 31.80
C GLU A 30 23.96 35.21 30.29
N THR A 31 24.85 35.71 29.44
CA THR A 31 24.75 35.53 27.98
C THR A 31 24.79 34.06 27.57
N ILE A 32 25.63 33.23 28.20
CA ILE A 32 25.65 31.78 27.93
C ILE A 32 24.37 31.11 28.45
N LYS A 33 23.85 31.51 29.61
CA LYS A 33 22.58 30.97 30.13
C LYS A 33 21.43 31.23 29.16
N GLU A 34 21.36 32.44 28.59
CA GLU A 34 20.35 32.81 27.59
C GLU A 34 20.52 31.97 26.31
N LEU A 35 21.75 31.84 25.80
CA LEU A 35 22.05 31.03 24.62
C LEU A 35 21.69 29.54 24.79
N VAL A 36 21.95 28.98 25.98
CA VAL A 36 21.58 27.60 26.33
C VAL A 36 20.06 27.45 26.39
N ALA A 37 19.35 28.42 26.96
CA ALA A 37 17.88 28.39 27.01
C ALA A 37 17.25 28.46 25.61
N GLU A 38 17.77 29.33 24.75
CA GLU A 38 17.32 29.45 23.35
C GLU A 38 17.57 28.16 22.56
N GLN A 39 18.76 27.55 22.71
CA GLN A 39 19.10 26.30 22.06
C GLN A 39 18.23 25.12 22.53
N GLN A 40 17.84 25.09 23.81
CA GLN A 40 16.91 24.10 24.34
C GLN A 40 15.52 24.21 23.73
N ILE A 41 14.98 25.43 23.58
CA ILE A 41 13.68 25.67 22.96
C ILE A 41 13.69 25.19 21.51
N SER A 42 14.71 25.57 20.74
CA SER A 42 14.90 25.10 19.36
C SER A 42 14.96 23.58 19.28
N THR A 43 15.76 22.93 20.14
CA THR A 43 15.87 21.47 20.17
C THR A 43 14.52 20.81 20.52
N GLN A 44 13.77 21.38 21.45
CA GLN A 44 12.45 20.86 21.83
C GLN A 44 11.45 20.94 20.67
N ASP A 45 11.45 22.04 19.91
CA ASP A 45 10.56 22.19 18.75
C ASP A 45 10.96 21.26 17.60
N HIS A 46 12.26 21.01 17.40
CA HIS A 46 12.73 19.97 16.49
C HIS A 46 12.21 18.59 16.88
N ILE A 47 12.28 18.21 18.17
CA ILE A 47 11.75 16.92 18.65
C ILE A 47 10.24 16.82 18.44
N LYS A 48 9.49 17.89 18.72
CA LYS A 48 8.03 17.91 18.46
C LYS A 48 7.74 17.72 16.97
N LEU A 49 8.52 18.34 16.09
CA LEU A 49 8.37 18.19 14.65
C LEU A 49 8.68 16.77 14.19
N GLU A 50 9.79 16.19 14.66
CA GLU A 50 10.17 14.79 14.37
C GLU A 50 9.09 13.81 14.81
N THR A 51 8.60 13.94 16.05
CA THR A 51 7.53 13.07 16.57
C THR A 51 6.21 13.22 15.80
N HIS A 52 5.87 14.44 15.37
CA HIS A 52 4.67 14.66 14.56
C HIS A 52 4.84 14.09 13.14
N LEU A 53 6.04 14.17 12.57
CA LEU A 53 6.38 13.59 11.28
C LEU A 53 6.30 12.06 11.35
N ASP A 54 6.90 11.43 12.37
CA ASP A 54 6.81 9.98 12.62
C ASP A 54 5.36 9.52 12.77
N SER A 55 4.54 10.27 13.52
CA SER A 55 3.11 9.96 13.64
C SER A 55 2.39 10.03 12.30
N SER A 56 2.76 10.99 11.45
CA SER A 56 2.16 11.19 10.13
C SER A 56 2.59 10.10 9.14
N ILE A 57 3.86 9.70 9.17
CA ILE A 57 4.41 8.55 8.41
C ILE A 57 3.67 7.27 8.81
N ASN A 58 3.58 6.96 10.10
CA ASN A 58 2.88 5.76 10.58
C ASN A 58 1.40 5.73 10.16
N LYS A 59 0.72 6.89 10.13
CA LYS A 59 -0.66 7.00 9.64
C LYS A 59 -0.76 6.78 8.12
N LEU A 60 0.24 7.20 7.36
CA LEU A 60 0.31 6.97 5.92
C LEU A 60 0.57 5.49 5.63
N ASP A 61 1.53 4.87 6.32
CA ASP A 61 1.81 3.43 6.19
C ASP A 61 0.54 2.61 6.48
N SER A 62 -0.15 2.90 7.58
CA SER A 62 -1.42 2.26 7.92
C SER A 62 -2.52 2.45 6.85
N LYS A 63 -2.50 3.56 6.10
CA LYS A 63 -3.44 3.80 4.99
C LYS A 63 -3.03 3.04 3.74
N ILE A 64 -1.73 2.92 3.48
CA ILE A 64 -1.17 2.14 2.39
C ILE A 64 -1.53 0.67 2.59
N ASP A 65 -1.29 0.10 3.77
CA ASP A 65 -1.66 -1.28 4.09
C ASP A 65 -3.15 -1.56 3.86
N LYS A 66 -4.02 -0.62 4.25
CA LYS A 66 -5.47 -0.74 4.04
C LYS A 66 -5.85 -0.67 2.56
N LEU A 67 -5.13 0.12 1.76
CA LEU A 67 -5.36 0.21 0.32
C LEU A 67 -4.89 -1.06 -0.37
N ASP A 68 -3.74 -1.61 0.01
CA ASP A 68 -3.22 -2.87 -0.53
C ASP A 68 -4.21 -4.00 -0.29
N ILE A 69 -4.66 -4.19 0.97
CA ILE A 69 -5.70 -5.18 1.30
C ILE A 69 -6.98 -4.97 0.46
N LYS A 70 -7.38 -3.71 0.22
CA LYS A 70 -8.59 -3.41 -0.57
C LYS A 70 -8.41 -3.72 -2.05
N ILE A 71 -7.20 -3.53 -2.57
CA ILE A 71 -6.83 -3.84 -3.95
C ILE A 71 -6.81 -5.36 -4.13
N ASP A 72 -6.15 -6.11 -3.24
CA ASP A 72 -6.10 -7.58 -3.26
C ASP A 72 -7.52 -8.16 -3.25
N ASN A 73 -8.37 -7.71 -2.33
CA ASN A 73 -9.77 -8.16 -2.26
C ASN A 73 -10.57 -7.85 -3.54
N LYS A 74 -10.23 -6.78 -4.28
CA LYS A 74 -10.88 -6.46 -5.55
C LYS A 74 -10.34 -7.34 -6.68
N ILE A 75 -9.04 -7.62 -6.69
CA ILE A 75 -8.39 -8.54 -7.63
C ILE A 75 -9.02 -9.93 -7.46
N ASP A 76 -9.06 -10.47 -6.24
CA ASP A 76 -9.67 -11.77 -5.94
C ASP A 76 -11.14 -11.84 -6.42
N LYS A 77 -11.92 -10.77 -6.21
CA LYS A 77 -13.31 -10.72 -6.68
C LYS A 77 -13.43 -10.71 -8.20
N LEU A 78 -12.48 -10.07 -8.89
CA LEU A 78 -12.45 -10.07 -10.35
C LEU A 78 -12.01 -11.42 -10.89
N ASP A 79 -10.98 -12.05 -10.30
CA ASP A 79 -10.52 -13.38 -10.67
C ASP A 79 -11.64 -14.42 -10.51
N ASN A 80 -12.35 -14.40 -9.38
CA ASN A 80 -13.52 -15.27 -9.19
C ASN A 80 -14.63 -15.05 -10.23
N LYS A 81 -14.86 -13.80 -10.67
CA LYS A 81 -15.83 -13.51 -11.72
C LYS A 81 -15.36 -14.02 -13.08
N ILE A 82 -14.07 -13.87 -13.39
CA ILE A 82 -13.46 -14.38 -14.61
C ILE A 82 -13.55 -15.91 -14.66
N ASP A 83 -13.22 -16.59 -13.55
CA ASP A 83 -13.32 -18.05 -13.44
C ASP A 83 -14.76 -18.53 -13.64
N ASN A 84 -15.73 -17.85 -13.03
CA ASN A 84 -17.14 -18.18 -13.21
C ASN A 84 -17.58 -18.03 -14.67
N ILE A 85 -17.23 -16.92 -15.32
CA ILE A 85 -17.53 -16.70 -16.76
C ILE A 85 -16.85 -17.77 -17.62
N TYR A 86 -15.60 -18.12 -17.32
CA TYR A 86 -14.89 -19.16 -18.05
C TYR A 86 -15.57 -20.54 -17.93
N VAL A 87 -16.02 -20.90 -16.73
CA VAL A 87 -16.76 -22.15 -16.48
C VAL A 87 -18.11 -22.16 -17.22
N GLU A 88 -18.85 -21.06 -17.16
CA GLU A 88 -20.14 -20.89 -17.84
C GLU A 88 -20.00 -21.02 -19.36
N LEU A 89 -19.10 -20.25 -19.97
CA LEU A 89 -18.82 -20.31 -21.41
C LEU A 89 -18.35 -21.71 -21.84
N LYS A 90 -17.50 -22.36 -21.04
CA LYS A 90 -17.04 -23.72 -21.34
C LYS A 90 -18.18 -24.73 -21.31
N SER A 91 -19.14 -24.57 -20.40
CA SER A 91 -20.35 -25.40 -20.31
C SER A 91 -21.25 -25.18 -21.53
N GLU A 92 -21.54 -23.92 -21.88
CA GLU A 92 -22.36 -23.57 -23.05
C GLU A 92 -21.74 -24.09 -24.35
N ILE A 93 -20.43 -23.89 -24.56
CA ILE A 93 -19.71 -24.40 -25.72
C ILE A 93 -19.76 -25.94 -25.78
N LYS A 94 -19.66 -26.61 -24.63
CA LYS A 94 -19.77 -28.09 -24.58
C LYS A 94 -21.15 -28.54 -25.03
N ILE A 95 -22.23 -27.87 -24.57
CA ILE A 95 -23.61 -28.18 -24.98
C ILE A 95 -23.77 -27.93 -26.48
N LEU A 96 -23.32 -26.78 -26.99
CA LEU A 96 -23.38 -26.43 -28.40
C LEU A 96 -22.66 -27.48 -29.27
N ARG A 97 -21.48 -27.95 -28.83
CA ARG A 97 -20.73 -29.01 -29.51
C ARG A 97 -21.52 -30.32 -29.62
N TRP A 98 -22.27 -30.69 -28.57
CA TRP A 98 -23.14 -31.87 -28.60
C TRP A 98 -24.33 -31.71 -29.55
N MET A 99 -24.99 -30.55 -29.51
CA MET A 99 -26.11 -30.25 -30.41
C MET A 99 -25.69 -30.30 -31.88
N MET A 100 -24.53 -29.73 -32.21
CA MET A 100 -23.95 -29.80 -33.55
C MET A 100 -23.70 -31.25 -33.98
N GLY A 101 -23.16 -32.09 -33.10
CA GLY A 101 -22.96 -33.51 -33.38
C GLY A 101 -24.28 -34.24 -33.69
N LEU A 102 -25.30 -34.04 -32.86
CA LEU A 102 -26.62 -34.63 -33.09
C LEU A 102 -27.26 -34.14 -34.41
N MET A 103 -27.20 -32.84 -34.69
CA MET A 103 -27.72 -32.30 -35.94
C MET A 103 -27.00 -32.86 -37.16
N LEU A 104 -25.67 -32.94 -37.15
CA LEU A 104 -24.90 -33.50 -38.26
C LEU A 104 -25.26 -34.97 -38.51
N THR A 105 -25.39 -35.78 -37.47
CA THR A 105 -25.82 -37.18 -37.60
C THR A 105 -27.25 -37.31 -38.13
N GLY A 106 -28.17 -36.45 -37.66
CA GLY A 106 -29.55 -36.39 -38.15
C GLY A 106 -29.60 -36.04 -39.63
N MET A 107 -28.87 -35.00 -40.06
CA MET A 107 -28.78 -34.60 -41.47
C MET A 107 -28.19 -35.71 -42.33
N LEU A 108 -27.10 -36.35 -41.89
CA LEU A 108 -26.48 -37.46 -42.61
C LEU A 108 -27.46 -38.63 -42.83
N SER A 109 -28.25 -38.96 -41.81
CA SER A 109 -29.25 -40.04 -41.91
C SER A 109 -30.33 -39.75 -42.95
N LEU A 110 -30.79 -38.50 -43.04
CA LEU A 110 -31.78 -38.08 -44.02
C LEU A 110 -31.23 -38.12 -45.45
N VAL A 111 -29.99 -37.63 -45.64
CA VAL A 111 -29.30 -37.69 -46.93
C VAL A 111 -29.17 -39.14 -47.40
N LEU A 112 -28.67 -40.03 -46.53
CA LEU A 112 -28.56 -41.47 -46.85
C LEU A 112 -29.91 -42.10 -47.21
N LYS A 113 -30.97 -41.78 -46.45
CA LYS A 113 -32.33 -42.27 -46.73
C LYS A 113 -32.85 -41.80 -48.09
N ALA A 114 -32.64 -40.53 -48.44
CA ALA A 114 -33.07 -39.96 -49.72
C ALA A 114 -32.34 -40.61 -50.92
N PHE A 115 -31.03 -40.85 -50.79
CA PHE A 115 -30.25 -41.57 -51.80
C PHE A 115 -30.69 -43.02 -51.95
N ALA A 116 -30.87 -43.74 -50.85
CA ALA A 116 -31.36 -45.13 -50.87
C ALA A 116 -32.73 -45.24 -51.54
N SER A 117 -33.66 -44.32 -51.23
CA SER A 117 -34.98 -44.27 -51.86
C SER A 117 -34.90 -44.00 -53.37
N SER A 118 -33.99 -43.13 -53.82
CA SER A 118 -33.81 -42.81 -55.23
C SER A 118 -33.25 -43.98 -56.03
N ILE A 119 -32.26 -44.70 -55.48
CA ILE A 119 -31.70 -45.91 -56.10
C ILE A 119 -32.78 -47.00 -56.25
N LEU A 120 -33.62 -47.18 -55.23
CA LEU A 120 -34.67 -48.20 -55.26
C LEU A 120 -35.76 -47.91 -56.30
N PHE A 121 -36.05 -46.64 -56.58
CA PHE A 121 -36.95 -46.23 -57.66
C PHE A 121 -36.37 -46.50 -59.05
N LEU A 122 -35.06 -46.34 -59.24
CA LEU A 122 -34.40 -46.57 -60.53
C LEU A 122 -34.27 -48.06 -60.91
N ILE A 123 -34.33 -48.97 -59.92
CA ILE A 123 -34.19 -50.43 -60.14
C ILE A 123 -35.55 -51.13 -60.31
N LYS A 124 -36.66 -50.44 -60.03
CA LYS A 124 -38.03 -50.98 -60.13
C LYS A 124 -38.67 -50.64 -61.47
#